data_AF-A0A356BWX7-F1
#
_entry.id   AF-A0A356BWX7-F1
#
_cell.length_a   1.000
_cell.length_b   1.000
_cell.length_c   1.000
_cell.angle_alpha   90.00
_cell.angle_beta   90.00
_cell.angle_gamma   90.00
#
_symmetry.space_group_name_H-M   'P 1'
#
loop_
_entity.id
_entity.type
_entity.pdbx_description
1 polymer ?
#
loop_
_entity_poly.entity_id
_entity_poly.type
_entity_poly.pdbx_seq_one_letter_code
_entity_poly.pdbx_strand_id
1 'polypeptide(L)'
;MTAFVTNRYNDIEFVLNEVTSVVDNKRIQIRIPASLLDQVDTIAQENQINRSQFIQNCIQVYIMEREPHCLQEKLRMGYQIMAELNLKLAEEGDDYSLLEDYERQLAEAE
;
A
#
# COMPACT_ATOMS: atom_id res chain seq x y z
N MET A 1 32.09 -12.18 1.91
CA MET A 1 30.68 -12.35 1.48
C MET A 1 29.90 -11.19 2.07
N THR A 2 29.66 -10.17 1.26
CA THR A 2 29.03 -8.90 1.65
C THR A 2 27.52 -9.10 1.75
N ALA A 3 26.97 -8.90 2.95
CA ALA A 3 25.53 -8.94 3.17
C ALA A 3 24.88 -7.75 2.44
N PHE A 4 24.07 -8.05 1.43
CA PHE A 4 23.19 -7.08 0.81
C PHE A 4 22.12 -6.71 1.83
N VAL A 5 22.25 -5.51 2.41
CA VAL A 5 21.16 -4.87 3.14
C VAL A 5 20.12 -4.50 2.09
N THR A 6 19.12 -5.36 1.89
CA THR A 6 17.99 -5.06 1.01
C THR A 6 17.21 -3.90 1.60
N ASN A 7 17.37 -2.75 0.97
CA ASN A 7 16.65 -1.51 1.20
C ASN A 7 15.14 -1.75 1.02
N ARG A 8 14.37 -1.82 2.11
CA ARG A 8 12.92 -2.10 2.12
C ARG A 8 12.04 -0.87 1.81
N TYR A 9 12.57 0.13 1.12
CA TYR A 9 11.90 1.42 0.91
C TYR A 9 11.59 1.75 -0.56
N ASN A 10 11.97 0.91 -1.53
CA ASN A 10 11.92 1.27 -2.94
C ASN A 10 10.71 0.74 -3.74
N ASP A 11 9.82 -0.07 -3.16
CA ASP A 11 8.73 -0.72 -3.91
C ASP A 11 7.34 -0.13 -3.65
N ILE A 12 7.24 1.08 -3.09
CA ILE A 12 5.95 1.74 -2.90
C ILE A 12 5.59 2.47 -4.21
N GLU A 13 5.01 1.74 -5.16
CA GLU A 13 4.21 2.38 -6.21
C GLU A 13 3.00 3.05 -5.54
N PHE A 14 3.03 4.37 -5.54
CA PHE A 14 2.08 5.24 -4.86
C PHE A 14 0.77 5.25 -5.63
N VAL A 15 -0.21 4.49 -5.15
CA VAL A 15 -1.58 4.53 -5.68
C VAL A 15 -2.16 5.91 -5.38
N LEU A 16 -2.43 6.66 -6.45
CA LEU A 16 -3.25 7.87 -6.42
C LEU A 16 -4.63 7.47 -5.90
N ASN A 17 -4.91 7.75 -4.62
CA ASN A 17 -6.26 7.64 -4.10
C ASN A 17 -7.13 8.74 -4.75
N GLU A 18 -7.88 8.36 -5.79
CA GLU A 18 -9.07 9.07 -6.21
C GLU A 18 -10.15 8.91 -5.13
N VAL A 19 -10.14 9.78 -4.13
CA VAL A 19 -11.32 10.02 -3.29
C VAL A 19 -11.62 11.51 -3.28
N THR A 20 -12.56 11.86 -4.14
CA THR A 20 -13.23 13.14 -4.26
C THR A 20 -13.95 13.49 -2.95
N SER A 21 -13.39 14.40 -2.18
CA SER A 21 -14.09 15.21 -1.19
C SER A 21 -13.34 16.53 -1.14
N VAL A 22 -14.05 17.66 -1.13
CA VAL A 22 -13.44 18.99 -1.12
C VAL A 22 -12.42 19.04 0.03
N VAL A 23 -11.12 18.95 -0.31
CA VAL A 23 -10.06 18.82 0.68
C VAL A 23 -9.85 20.20 1.29
N ASP A 24 -10.33 20.40 2.51
CA ASP A 24 -10.01 21.57 3.33
C ASP A 24 -8.50 21.60 3.60
N ASN A 25 -7.77 22.21 2.68
CA ASN A 25 -6.32 22.31 2.75
C ASN A 25 -5.92 23.44 3.70
N LYS A 26 -5.24 23.07 4.79
CA LYS A 26 -4.63 24.04 5.72
C LYS A 26 -3.15 24.23 5.36
N ARG A 27 -2.75 25.48 5.11
CA ARG A 27 -1.35 25.82 4.85
C ARG A 27 -0.56 25.83 6.15
N ILE A 28 0.55 25.09 6.18
CA ILE A 28 1.52 25.10 7.27
C ILE A 28 2.83 25.75 6.80
N GLN A 29 3.48 26.52 7.67
CA GLN A 29 4.83 27.02 7.44
C GLN A 29 5.78 26.31 8.40
N ILE A 30 6.78 25.64 7.85
CA ILE A 30 7.77 24.87 8.63
C ILE A 30 9.17 25.44 8.41
N ARG A 31 10.03 25.31 9.42
CA ARG A 31 11.47 25.60 9.30
C ARG A 31 12.21 24.27 9.33
N ILE A 32 13.03 24.04 8.31
CA ILE A 32 13.87 22.85 8.20
C ILE A 32 15.31 23.27 7.90
N PRO A 33 16.33 22.49 8.34
CA PRO A 33 17.72 22.77 8.00
C PRO A 33 17.94 22.77 6.48
N ALA A 34 18.78 23.69 5.99
CA ALA A 34 19.09 23.80 4.55
C ALA A 34 19.63 22.48 3.97
N SER A 35 20.54 21.82 4.69
CA SER A 35 21.11 20.53 4.29
C SER A 35 20.09 19.40 4.14
N LEU A 36 18.98 19.48 4.89
CA LEU A 36 17.88 18.51 4.77
C LEU A 36 16.98 18.87 3.59
N LEU A 37 16.73 20.17 3.37
CA LEU A 37 15.96 20.63 2.21
C LEU A 37 16.67 20.25 0.90
N ASP A 38 17.99 20.36 0.83
CA ASP A 38 18.76 19.98 -0.36
C ASP A 38 18.61 18.48 -0.69
N GLN A 39 18.59 17.63 0.33
CA GLN A 39 18.33 16.18 0.17
C GLN A 39 16.90 15.93 -0.32
N VAL A 40 15.92 16.63 0.26
CA VAL A 40 14.52 16.56 -0.18
C VAL A 40 14.39 16.99 -1.64
N ASP A 41 15.07 18.06 -2.05
CA ASP A 41 15.03 18.57 -3.42
C ASP A 41 15.60 17.56 -4.42
N THR A 42 16.71 16.91 -4.06
CA THR A 42 17.35 15.88 -4.88
C THR A 42 16.38 14.71 -5.10
N ILE A 43 15.78 14.19 -4.01
CA ILE A 43 14.86 13.05 -4.07
C ILE A 43 13.56 13.44 -4.81
N ALA A 44 13.05 14.64 -4.56
CA ALA A 44 11.85 15.13 -5.22
C ALA A 44 12.06 15.27 -6.74
N GLN A 45 13.25 15.71 -7.17
CA GLN A 45 13.63 15.79 -8.57
C GLN A 45 13.76 14.40 -9.22
N GLU A 46 14.40 13.45 -8.55
CA GLU A 46 14.52 12.06 -9.03
C GLU A 46 13.14 11.42 -9.24
N ASN A 47 12.20 11.67 -8.34
CA ASN A 47 10.84 11.12 -8.39
C ASN A 47 9.85 12.01 -9.17
N GLN A 48 10.30 13.11 -9.77
CA GLN A 48 9.48 14.08 -10.51
C GLN A 48 8.25 14.61 -9.73
N ILE A 49 8.40 14.80 -8.42
CA ILE A 49 7.34 15.30 -7.51
C ILE A 49 7.71 16.65 -6.90
N ASN A 50 6.69 17.39 -6.45
CA ASN A 50 6.91 18.67 -5.77
C ASN A 50 7.35 18.47 -4.31
N ARG A 51 8.15 19.41 -3.78
CA ARG A 51 8.56 19.45 -2.36
C ARG A 51 7.38 19.28 -1.40
N SER A 52 6.29 20.01 -1.64
CA SER A 52 5.08 19.92 -0.81
C SER A 52 4.46 18.52 -0.83
N GLN A 53 4.44 17.87 -1.99
CA GLN A 53 3.90 16.52 -2.16
C GLN A 53 4.80 15.49 -1.48
N PHE A 54 6.12 15.63 -1.60
CA PHE A 54 7.08 14.81 -0.86
C PHE A 54 6.85 14.92 0.65
N ILE A 55 6.75 16.14 1.19
CA ILE A 55 6.54 16.37 2.62
C ILE A 55 5.18 15.82 3.10
N GLN A 56 4.11 16.01 2.31
CA GLN A 56 2.80 15.43 2.60
C GLN A 56 2.88 13.90 2.67
N ASN A 57 3.51 13.27 1.69
CA ASN A 57 3.68 11.81 1.65
C ASN A 57 4.45 11.31 2.87
N CYS A 58 5.58 11.96 3.23
CA CYS A 58 6.35 11.59 4.41
C CYS A 58 5.52 11.69 5.70
N ILE A 59 4.73 12.76 5.86
CA ILE A 59 3.86 12.94 7.02
C ILE A 59 2.80 11.83 7.07
N GLN A 60 2.20 11.49 5.93
CA GLN A 60 1.16 10.48 5.83
C GLN A 60 1.71 9.09 6.20
N VAL A 61 2.89 8.75 5.68
CA VAL A 61 3.60 7.51 6.04
C VAL A 61 3.95 7.50 7.52
N TYR A 62 4.48 8.60 8.06
CA TYR A 62 4.81 8.71 9.48
C TYR A 62 3.60 8.50 10.39
N ILE A 63 2.45 9.06 10.05
CA ILE A 63 1.20 8.85 10.79
C ILE A 63 0.77 7.39 10.68
N MET A 64 0.75 6.82 9.47
CA MET A 64 0.33 5.45 9.23
C MET A 64 1.21 4.42 9.96
N GLU A 65 2.51 4.67 10.10
CA GLU A 65 3.41 3.81 10.88
C GLU A 65 3.17 3.89 12.39
N ARG A 66 2.65 5.01 12.89
CA ARG A 66 2.42 5.25 14.32
C ARG A 66 1.02 4.89 14.78
N GLU A 67 0.07 4.78 13.86
CA GLU A 67 -1.30 4.36 14.16
C GLU A 67 -1.35 2.88 14.58
N PRO A 68 -1.98 2.53 15.72
CA PRO A 68 -2.12 1.13 16.15
C PRO A 68 -2.92 0.26 15.16
N HIS A 69 -3.68 0.89 14.26
CA HIS A 69 -4.45 0.23 13.19
C HIS A 69 -3.65 -0.01 11.90
N CYS A 70 -2.34 0.27 11.88
CA CYS A 70 -1.45 0.15 10.72
C CYS A 70 -1.57 -1.20 9.98
N LEU A 71 -1.75 -2.30 10.72
CA LEU A 71 -1.91 -3.63 10.12
C LEU A 71 -3.21 -3.75 9.32
N GLN A 72 -4.34 -3.28 9.87
CA GLN A 72 -5.62 -3.32 9.18
C GLN A 72 -5.59 -2.48 7.90
N GLU A 73 -4.96 -1.31 7.95
CA GLU A 73 -4.88 -0.43 6.78
C GLU A 73 -3.92 -0.97 5.71
N LYS A 74 -2.79 -1.54 6.11
CA LYS A 74 -1.88 -2.25 5.19
C LYS A 74 -2.55 -3.44 4.53
N LEU A 75 -3.32 -4.22 5.28
CA LEU A 75 -4.11 -5.34 4.74
C LEU A 75 -5.16 -4.81 3.76
N ARG A 76 -5.91 -3.77 4.13
CA ARG A 76 -6.92 -3.14 3.27
C ARG A 76 -6.31 -2.70 1.93
N MET A 77 -5.18 -2.00 1.96
CA MET A 77 -4.49 -1.57 0.75
C MET A 77 -3.96 -2.75 -0.07
N GLY A 78 -3.33 -3.74 0.56
CA GLY A 78 -2.83 -4.93 -0.14
C GLY A 78 -3.94 -5.69 -0.87
N TYR A 79 -5.10 -5.85 -0.22
CA TYR A 79 -6.28 -6.47 -0.85
C TYR A 79 -6.86 -5.63 -2.00
N GLN A 80 -6.83 -4.31 -1.90
CA GLN A 80 -7.28 -3.42 -2.98
C GLN A 80 -6.34 -3.48 -4.19
N ILE A 81 -5.02 -3.45 -3.98
CA ILE A 81 -4.03 -3.54 -5.06
C ILE A 81 -4.14 -4.88 -5.80
N MET A 82 -4.38 -5.97 -5.07
CA MET A 82 -4.48 -7.32 -5.63
C MET A 82 -5.90 -7.70 -6.06
N ALA A 83 -6.88 -6.79 -5.98
CA ALA A 83 -8.29 -7.12 -6.16
C ALA A 83 -8.57 -7.78 -7.52
N GLU A 84 -8.03 -7.22 -8.61
CA GLU A 84 -8.24 -7.74 -9.96
C GLU A 84 -7.61 -9.13 -10.15
N LEU A 85 -6.40 -9.33 -9.63
CA LEU A 85 -5.71 -10.62 -9.69
C LEU A 85 -6.44 -11.68 -8.85
N ASN A 86 -6.80 -11.32 -7.62
CA ASN A 86 -7.52 -12.22 -6.71
C ASN A 86 -8.88 -12.61 -7.29
N LEU A 87 -9.57 -11.68 -7.97
CA LEU A 87 -10.82 -11.97 -8.66
C LEU A 87 -10.61 -13.00 -9.77
N LYS A 88 -9.61 -12.78 -10.65
CA LYS A 88 -9.29 -13.73 -11.73
C LYS A 88 -8.94 -15.12 -11.19
N LEU A 89 -8.11 -15.19 -10.15
CA LEU A 89 -7.73 -16.46 -9.52
C LEU A 89 -8.93 -17.17 -8.88
N ALA A 90 -9.88 -16.42 -8.30
CA ALA A 90 -11.10 -17.00 -7.74
C ALA A 90 -12.04 -17.54 -8.83
N GLU A 91 -12.07 -16.90 -10.00
CA GLU A 91 -12.86 -17.35 -11.15
C GLU A 91 -12.23 -18.56 -11.87
N GLU A 92 -10.92 -18.74 -11.77
CA GLU A 92 -10.18 -19.88 -12.35
C GLU A 92 -10.31 -21.18 -11.53
N GLY A 93 -10.76 -21.11 -10.28
CA GLY A 93 -10.94 -22.28 -9.42
C GLY A 93 -12.19 -23.10 -9.77
N ASP A 94 -12.00 -24.36 -10.17
CA ASP A 94 -13.11 -25.32 -10.37
C ASP A 94 -13.35 -26.16 -9.11
N ASP A 95 -13.86 -25.50 -8.07
CA ASP A 95 -14.17 -26.13 -6.78
C ASP A 95 -15.44 -27.00 -6.81
N TYR A 96 -16.17 -27.04 -7.93
CA TYR A 96 -17.42 -27.79 -8.05
C TYR A 96 -17.21 -29.30 -7.94
N SER A 97 -16.15 -29.83 -8.57
CA SER A 97 -15.80 -31.26 -8.50
C SER A 97 -15.42 -31.69 -7.07
N LEU A 98 -14.69 -30.83 -6.36
CA LEU A 98 -14.27 -31.03 -4.98
C LEU A 98 -15.45 -31.00 -4.01
N LEU A 99 -16.42 -30.12 -4.28
CA LEU A 99 -17.68 -30.03 -3.52
C LEU A 99 -18.53 -31.30 -3.72
N GLU A 100 -18.69 -31.78 -4.94
CA GLU A 100 -19.45 -33.01 -5.24
C GLU A 100 -18.85 -34.23 -4.53
N ASP A 101 -17.53 -34.38 -4.54
CA ASP A 101 -16.84 -35.47 -3.85
C ASP A 101 -17.02 -35.40 -2.33
N TYR A 102 -17.00 -34.19 -1.76
CA TYR A 102 -17.25 -33.97 -0.33
C TYR A 102 -18.69 -34.31 0.06
N GLU A 103 -19.67 -33.82 -0.70
CA GLU A 103 -21.10 -34.11 -0.49
C GLU A 103 -21.39 -35.61 -0.60
N ARG A 104 -20.77 -36.28 -1.57
CA ARG A 104 -20.90 -37.73 -1.74
C ARG A 104 -20.34 -38.51 -0.55
N GLN A 105 -19.15 -38.16 -0.07
CA GLN A 105 -18.56 -38.81 1.12
C GLN A 105 -19.42 -38.62 2.37
N LEU A 106 -20.05 -37.44 2.50
CA LEU A 106 -20.95 -37.16 3.63
C LEU A 106 -22.21 -38.03 3.56
N ALA A 107 -22.80 -38.17 2.37
CA ALA A 107 -23.99 -38.99 2.15
C ALA A 107 -23.73 -40.50 2.29
N GLU A 108 -22.51 -40.97 2.01
CA GLU A 108 -22.09 -42.37 2.21
C GLU A 108 -21.78 -42.69 3.69
N ALA A 109 -21.66 -41.67 4.55
CA ALA A 109 -21.37 -41.82 5.99
C ALA A 109 -22.63 -41.76 6.89
N GLU A 110 -23.82 -41.49 6.33
CA GLU A 110 -25.14 -41.65 6.95
C GLU A 110 -25.71 -43.07 6.75
#